data_AF-A0A9R0W985-F1
#
_entry.id   AF-A0A9R0W985-F1
#
_cell.length_a   1.000
_cell.length_b   1.000
_cell.length_c   1.000
_cell.angle_alpha   90.00
_cell.angle_beta   90.00
_cell.angle_gamma   90.00
#
_symmetry.space_group_name_H-M   'P 1'
#
loop_
_entity.id
_entity.type
_entity.pdbx_description
1 polymer ?
#
loop_
_entity_poly.entity_id
_entity_poly.type
_entity_poly.pdbx_seq_one_letter_code
_entity_poly.pdbx_strand_id
1 'polypeptide(L)'
;MRQQPVINLKGYLVGNPITDPKFDENYKIPSAHGFGIISDQIYESAVKNCKGDYVTPVNEMCVEVLHIINNFWMNNNMTRKAIGIKEGTTSEWIQCNIGLPYTYEIPSSIPYHLNLTTRGYRALVYRFTIEYTNNMTFATVKGAGHTAPEYRPKECFAMAQRWLDNEPL
;
A
#
# COMPACT_ATOMS: atom_id res chain seq x y z
N MET A 1 9.48 -0.82 -38.45
CA MET A 1 10.57 -0.99 -37.46
C MET A 1 9.95 -0.85 -36.07
N ARG A 2 10.12 -1.83 -35.17
CA ARG A 2 9.66 -1.66 -33.77
C ARG A 2 10.60 -0.64 -33.10
N GLN A 3 10.07 0.52 -32.72
CA GLN A 3 10.80 1.49 -31.90
C GLN A 3 11.19 0.82 -30.58
N GLN A 4 12.44 1.02 -30.14
CA GLN A 4 12.83 0.57 -28.81
C GLN A 4 12.04 1.37 -27.76
N PRO A 5 11.55 0.71 -26.70
CA PRO A 5 10.84 1.40 -25.63
C PRO A 5 11.78 2.36 -24.90
N VAL A 6 11.29 3.56 -24.61
CA VAL A 6 12.02 4.62 -23.87
C VAL A 6 12.30 4.18 -22.42
N ILE A 7 11.48 3.27 -21.89
CA ILE A 7 11.57 2.78 -20.51
C ILE A 7 11.96 1.30 -20.53
N ASN A 8 13.06 0.99 -19.85
CA ASN A 8 13.54 -0.38 -19.64
C ASN A 8 12.94 -0.96 -18.34
N LEU A 9 11.63 -1.20 -18.34
CA LEU A 9 10.94 -1.75 -17.18
C LEU A 9 11.46 -3.16 -16.87
N LYS A 10 11.82 -3.42 -15.60
CA LYS A 10 12.28 -4.75 -15.14
C LYS A 10 11.25 -5.47 -14.26
N GLY A 11 10.46 -4.69 -13.51
CA GLY A 11 9.48 -5.18 -12.57
C GLY A 11 8.96 -4.06 -11.68
N TYR A 12 8.17 -4.41 -10.67
CA TYR A 12 7.60 -3.46 -9.73
C TYR A 12 7.39 -4.09 -8.35
N LEU A 13 7.42 -3.25 -7.31
CA LEU A 13 7.09 -3.62 -5.93
C LEU A 13 5.86 -2.85 -5.49
N VAL A 14 4.94 -3.50 -4.78
CA VAL A 14 3.75 -2.86 -4.22
C VAL A 14 3.53 -3.31 -2.78
N GLY A 15 3.50 -2.35 -1.85
CA GLY A 15 3.34 -2.60 -0.42
C GLY A 15 1.92 -2.33 0.05
N ASN A 16 1.30 -3.33 0.68
CA ASN A 16 -0.07 -3.27 1.18
C ASN A 16 -1.08 -2.60 0.24
N PRO A 17 -1.10 -2.94 -1.08
CA PRO A 17 -2.01 -2.29 -2.01
C PRO A 17 -3.47 -2.65 -1.75
N ILE A 18 -4.35 -1.75 -2.15
CA ILE A 18 -5.71 -2.09 -2.57
C ILE A 18 -5.61 -2.57 -4.02
N THR A 19 -5.87 -3.85 -4.26
CA THR A 19 -5.84 -4.49 -5.58
C THR A 19 -7.23 -4.86 -6.07
N ASP A 20 -8.12 -5.17 -5.15
CA ASP A 20 -9.53 -5.44 -5.43
C ASP A 20 -10.32 -5.09 -4.16
N PRO A 21 -11.03 -3.96 -4.14
CA PRO A 21 -11.73 -3.48 -2.94
C PRO A 21 -12.65 -4.53 -2.33
N LYS A 22 -13.25 -5.41 -3.15
CA LYS A 22 -14.12 -6.48 -2.63
C LYS A 22 -13.32 -7.53 -1.87
N PHE A 23 -12.17 -7.96 -2.37
CA PHE A 23 -11.34 -8.91 -1.62
C PHE A 23 -10.65 -8.24 -0.42
N ASP A 24 -10.20 -7.01 -0.59
CA ASP A 24 -9.41 -6.28 0.39
C ASP A 24 -10.20 -5.91 1.64
N GLU A 25 -11.46 -5.50 1.46
CA GLU A 25 -12.36 -5.18 2.57
C GLU A 25 -12.88 -6.44 3.27
N ASN A 26 -13.22 -7.49 2.51
CA ASN A 26 -13.70 -8.76 3.09
C ASN A 26 -12.63 -9.46 3.94
N TYR A 27 -11.35 -9.24 3.67
CA TYR A 27 -10.27 -9.89 4.41
C TYR A 27 -10.05 -9.33 5.83
N LYS A 28 -10.51 -8.10 6.12
CA LYS A 28 -10.29 -7.43 7.41
C LYS A 28 -10.91 -8.20 8.59
N ILE A 29 -12.08 -8.79 8.40
CA ILE A 29 -12.83 -9.51 9.44
C ILE A 29 -12.17 -10.85 9.83
N PRO A 30 -11.88 -11.79 8.90
CA PRO A 30 -11.15 -13.01 9.24
C PRO A 30 -9.73 -12.71 9.74
N SER A 31 -9.10 -11.62 9.26
CA SER A 31 -7.82 -11.18 9.80
C SER A 31 -7.93 -10.73 11.28
N ALA A 32 -8.92 -9.92 11.63
CA ALA A 32 -9.14 -9.47 13.01
C ALA A 32 -9.45 -10.64 13.95
N HIS A 33 -10.20 -11.64 13.48
CA HIS A 33 -10.47 -12.87 14.23
C HIS A 33 -9.20 -13.70 14.42
N GLY A 34 -8.44 -13.95 13.34
CA GLY A 34 -7.19 -14.71 13.39
C GLY A 34 -6.10 -14.08 14.27
N PHE A 35 -6.14 -12.77 14.49
CA PHE A 35 -5.26 -12.05 15.42
C PHE A 35 -5.81 -11.96 16.86
N GLY A 36 -6.98 -12.53 17.15
CA GLY A 36 -7.61 -12.48 18.47
C GLY A 36 -8.13 -11.10 18.87
N ILE A 37 -8.35 -10.20 17.90
CA ILE A 37 -8.85 -8.84 18.14
C ILE A 37 -10.37 -8.86 18.39
N ILE A 38 -11.09 -9.78 17.73
CA ILE A 38 -12.53 -10.00 17.92
C ILE A 38 -12.78 -11.42 18.39
N SER A 39 -13.78 -11.62 19.26
CA SER A 39 -14.17 -12.93 19.76
C SER A 39 -14.94 -13.74 18.71
N ASP A 40 -14.98 -15.07 18.88
CA ASP A 40 -15.73 -15.99 18.00
C ASP A 40 -17.19 -15.56 17.81
N GLN A 41 -17.84 -15.13 18.90
CA GLN A 41 -19.23 -14.66 18.87
C GLN A 41 -19.42 -13.40 18.01
N ILE A 42 -18.43 -12.49 18.02
CA ILE A 42 -18.46 -11.26 17.20
C ILE A 42 -18.21 -11.61 15.73
N TYR A 43 -17.25 -12.51 15.45
CA TYR A 43 -16.96 -12.97 14.10
C TYR A 43 -18.17 -13.67 13.46
N GLU A 44 -18.78 -14.64 14.15
CA GLU A 44 -19.96 -15.36 13.66
C GLU A 44 -21.16 -14.43 13.41
N SER A 45 -21.35 -13.43 14.28
CA SER A 45 -22.39 -12.41 14.13
C SER A 45 -22.13 -11.48 12.95
N ALA A 46 -20.88 -11.05 12.73
CA ALA A 46 -20.50 -10.20 11.59
C ALA A 46 -20.75 -10.94 10.26
N VAL A 47 -20.29 -12.18 10.14
CA VAL A 47 -20.49 -13.04 8.97
C VAL A 47 -21.98 -13.23 8.65
N LYS A 48 -22.81 -13.42 9.69
CA LYS A 48 -24.26 -13.60 9.53
C LYS A 48 -24.97 -12.32 9.08
N ASN A 49 -24.58 -11.15 9.59
CA ASN A 49 -25.41 -9.95 9.50
C ASN A 49 -25.00 -8.95 8.42
N CYS A 50 -23.71 -8.71 8.16
CA CYS A 50 -23.34 -7.57 7.30
C CYS A 50 -22.78 -7.93 5.93
N LYS A 51 -22.75 -9.21 5.55
CA LYS A 51 -22.51 -9.66 4.16
C LYS A 51 -21.25 -9.04 3.48
N GLY A 52 -20.30 -8.47 4.23
CA GLY A 52 -18.97 -8.06 3.75
C GLY A 52 -18.62 -6.57 3.60
N ASP A 53 -19.09 -5.62 4.43
CA ASP A 53 -18.67 -4.20 4.34
C ASP A 53 -18.42 -3.51 5.71
N TYR A 54 -17.18 -3.03 5.96
CA TYR A 54 -16.69 -2.60 7.29
C TYR A 54 -15.49 -1.61 7.29
N VAL A 55 -15.52 -0.56 6.47
CA VAL A 55 -14.32 0.18 5.99
C VAL A 55 -13.42 0.90 7.02
N THR A 56 -13.79 1.24 8.26
CA THR A 56 -12.90 2.14 9.06
C THR A 56 -12.85 1.91 10.57
N PRO A 57 -11.63 1.75 11.15
CA PRO A 57 -11.39 2.27 12.51
C PRO A 57 -10.00 2.88 12.76
N VAL A 58 -9.87 3.40 14.00
CA VAL A 58 -9.22 4.64 14.41
C VAL A 58 -8.25 4.38 15.57
N ASN A 59 -7.07 5.00 15.51
CA ASN A 59 -6.34 5.46 16.67
C ASN A 59 -5.64 6.76 16.26
N GLU A 60 -6.15 7.89 16.75
CA GLU A 60 -5.81 9.25 16.29
C GLU A 60 -4.47 9.77 16.84
N MET A 61 -4.15 9.50 18.10
CA MET A 61 -3.06 10.23 18.78
C MET A 61 -1.64 9.87 18.32
N CYS A 62 -1.41 8.68 17.76
CA CYS A 62 -0.06 8.26 17.35
C CYS A 62 0.29 8.69 15.91
N VAL A 63 -0.71 8.73 15.04
CA VAL A 63 -0.57 9.16 13.63
C VAL A 63 -0.53 10.69 13.53
N GLU A 64 -1.22 11.39 14.44
CA GLU A 64 -1.34 12.85 14.45
C GLU A 64 0.02 13.55 14.67
N VAL A 65 0.90 13.03 15.53
CA VAL A 65 2.21 13.66 15.81
C VAL A 65 3.11 13.67 14.57
N LEU A 66 3.14 12.59 13.81
CA LEU A 66 3.92 12.51 12.56
C LEU A 66 3.30 13.35 11.45
N HIS A 67 1.97 13.38 11.38
CA HIS A 67 1.26 14.27 10.46
C HIS A 67 1.60 15.74 10.74
N ILE A 68 1.61 16.15 12.02
CA ILE A 68 1.99 17.50 12.45
C ILE A 68 3.43 17.83 12.06
N ILE A 69 4.39 16.94 12.31
CA ILE A 69 5.80 17.16 11.95
C ILE A 69 5.96 17.29 10.44
N ASN A 70 5.32 16.40 9.67
CA ASN A 70 5.37 16.46 8.21
C ASN A 70 4.75 17.76 7.67
N ASN A 71 3.59 18.17 8.19
CA ASN A 71 2.96 19.44 7.83
C ASN A 71 3.87 20.63 8.16
N PHE A 72 4.50 20.65 9.34
CA PHE A 72 5.40 21.73 9.71
C PHE A 72 6.63 21.78 8.81
N TRP A 73 7.26 20.63 8.56
CA TRP A 73 8.45 20.54 7.72
C TRP A 73 8.15 20.95 6.28
N MET A 74 7.08 20.41 5.69
CA MET A 74 6.69 20.68 4.30
C MET A 74 6.22 22.13 4.08
N ASN A 75 5.66 22.78 5.11
CA ASN A 75 5.22 24.17 5.02
C ASN A 75 6.25 25.18 5.52
N ASN A 76 7.41 24.73 6.01
CA ASN A 76 8.50 25.61 6.37
C ASN A 76 9.12 26.28 5.13
N ASN A 77 9.28 27.60 5.14
CA ASN A 77 9.82 28.37 4.02
C ASN A 77 11.22 27.93 3.59
N MET A 78 12.10 27.58 4.55
CA MET A 78 13.45 27.10 4.21
C MET A 78 13.39 25.75 3.54
N THR A 79 12.54 24.84 4.03
CA THR A 79 12.31 23.54 3.38
C THR A 79 11.79 23.73 1.96
N ARG A 80 10.72 24.51 1.77
CA ARG A 80 10.11 24.77 0.45
C ARG A 80 11.13 25.34 -0.53
N LYS A 81 11.96 26.29 -0.09
CA LYS A 81 13.05 26.83 -0.89
C LYS A 81 14.11 25.78 -1.21
N ALA A 82 14.51 24.96 -0.24
CA ALA A 82 15.52 23.92 -0.41
C ALA A 82 15.09 22.83 -1.41
N ILE A 83 13.80 22.47 -1.44
CA ILE A 83 13.25 21.49 -2.39
C ILE A 83 12.75 22.12 -3.70
N GLY A 84 12.96 23.43 -3.90
CA GLY A 84 12.69 24.11 -5.16
C GLY A 84 11.23 24.47 -5.42
N ILE A 85 10.38 24.54 -4.38
CA ILE A 85 9.01 25.06 -4.52
C ILE A 85 9.09 26.57 -4.75
N LYS A 86 8.57 27.01 -5.89
CA LYS A 86 8.49 28.42 -6.25
C LYS A 86 7.39 29.11 -5.44
N GLU A 87 7.66 30.30 -4.94
CA GLU A 87 6.67 31.09 -4.22
C GLU A 87 5.50 31.43 -5.15
N GLY A 88 4.27 31.33 -4.62
CA GLY A 88 3.04 31.61 -5.37
C GLY A 88 2.52 30.48 -6.28
N THR A 89 3.23 29.34 -6.45
CA THR A 89 2.74 28.25 -7.31
C THR A 89 1.77 27.30 -6.64
N THR A 90 1.79 27.21 -5.30
CA THR A 90 0.90 26.35 -4.53
C THR A 90 0.74 26.89 -3.12
N SER A 91 -0.42 26.62 -2.51
CA SER A 91 -0.79 27.00 -1.15
C SER A 91 -0.05 26.13 -0.11
N GLU A 92 -0.68 25.92 1.05
CA GLU A 92 -0.23 24.96 2.05
C GLU A 92 -0.15 23.54 1.48
N TRP A 93 0.94 22.84 1.81
CA TRP A 93 1.07 21.43 1.57
C TRP A 93 0.19 20.68 2.57
N ILE A 94 -0.59 19.73 2.07
CA ILE A 94 -1.41 18.81 2.86
C ILE A 94 -1.08 17.38 2.45
N GLN A 95 -1.04 16.46 3.41
CA GLN A 95 -0.65 15.07 3.14
C GLN A 95 -1.64 14.33 2.23
N CYS A 96 -2.96 14.48 2.49
CA CYS A 96 -4.02 13.85 1.72
C CYS A 96 -5.08 14.89 1.33
N ASN A 97 -5.20 15.19 0.04
CA ASN A 97 -6.29 16.05 -0.44
C ASN A 97 -7.53 15.20 -0.79
N ILE A 98 -8.43 15.06 0.19
CA ILE A 98 -9.68 14.30 0.03
C ILE A 98 -10.70 14.95 -0.91
N GLY A 99 -10.52 16.23 -1.24
CA GLY A 99 -11.42 16.98 -2.12
C GLY A 99 -11.09 16.84 -3.61
N LEU A 100 -10.09 16.04 -3.98
CA LEU A 100 -9.76 15.80 -5.39
C LEU A 100 -10.85 14.95 -6.04
N PRO A 101 -11.51 15.44 -7.11
CA PRO A 101 -12.47 14.63 -7.82
C PRO A 101 -11.75 13.45 -8.48
N TYR A 102 -12.11 12.24 -8.08
CA TYR A 102 -11.55 11.00 -8.60
C TYR A 102 -12.67 10.03 -8.97
N THR A 103 -12.59 9.43 -10.16
CA THR A 103 -13.51 8.41 -10.64
C THR A 103 -12.89 7.02 -10.47
N TYR A 104 -13.61 6.12 -9.81
CA TYR A 104 -13.21 4.71 -9.67
C TYR A 104 -13.60 3.94 -10.93
N GLU A 105 -12.76 4.02 -11.96
CA GLU A 105 -13.02 3.37 -13.25
C GLU A 105 -12.47 1.94 -13.33
N ILE A 106 -11.43 1.65 -12.54
CA ILE A 106 -10.80 0.33 -12.51
C ILE A 106 -11.25 -0.41 -11.24
N PRO A 107 -12.16 -1.40 -11.36
CA PRO A 107 -12.70 -2.11 -10.21
C PRO A 107 -11.70 -3.10 -9.59
N SER A 108 -10.71 -3.56 -10.37
CA SER A 108 -9.69 -4.52 -9.92
C SER A 108 -8.41 -4.36 -10.72
N SER A 109 -7.26 -4.32 -10.05
CA SER A 109 -5.94 -4.27 -10.70
C SER A 109 -5.38 -5.67 -11.01
N ILE A 110 -6.01 -6.74 -10.51
CA ILE A 110 -5.55 -8.14 -10.69
C ILE A 110 -5.32 -8.49 -12.17
N PRO A 111 -6.22 -8.14 -13.13
CA PRO A 111 -5.99 -8.45 -14.55
C PRO A 111 -4.73 -7.78 -15.12
N TYR A 112 -4.36 -6.61 -14.59
CA TYR A 112 -3.17 -5.87 -15.02
C TYR A 112 -1.90 -6.51 -14.45
N HIS A 113 -1.92 -6.94 -13.19
CA HIS A 113 -0.83 -7.71 -12.60
C HIS A 113 -0.57 -8.99 -13.40
N LEU A 114 -1.62 -9.74 -13.75
CA LEU A 114 -1.52 -10.95 -14.57
C LEU A 114 -0.96 -10.68 -15.97
N ASN A 115 -1.41 -9.61 -16.63
CA ASN A 115 -0.92 -9.23 -17.96
C ASN A 115 0.58 -8.87 -17.94
N LEU A 116 1.07 -8.21 -16.88
CA LEU A 116 2.49 -7.87 -16.74
C LEU A 116 3.33 -9.09 -16.39
N THR A 117 2.87 -9.95 -15.46
CA THR A 117 3.65 -11.12 -15.05
C THR A 117 3.73 -12.18 -16.15
N THR A 118 2.68 -12.36 -16.95
CA THR A 118 2.69 -13.24 -18.14
C THR A 118 3.65 -12.77 -19.23
N ARG A 119 4.00 -11.48 -19.25
CA ARG A 119 5.04 -10.92 -20.13
C ARG A 119 6.47 -11.04 -19.56
N GLY A 120 6.62 -11.66 -18.39
CA GLY A 120 7.92 -11.89 -17.75
C GLY A 120 8.38 -10.77 -16.80
N TYR A 121 7.57 -9.74 -16.55
CA TYR A 121 7.92 -8.72 -15.56
C TYR A 121 7.78 -9.28 -14.15
N ARG A 122 8.82 -9.13 -13.33
CA ARG A 122 8.79 -9.54 -11.92
C ARG A 122 7.89 -8.60 -11.12
N ALA A 123 7.05 -9.17 -10.26
CA ALA A 123 6.20 -8.42 -9.35
C ALA A 123 6.47 -8.88 -7.92
N LEU A 124 6.75 -7.96 -7.00
CA LEU A 124 6.74 -8.24 -5.57
C LEU A 124 5.57 -7.52 -4.91
N VAL A 125 4.62 -8.29 -4.41
CA VAL A 125 3.52 -7.77 -3.59
C VAL A 125 3.83 -8.14 -2.15
N TYR A 126 4.02 -7.14 -1.28
CA TYR A 126 4.26 -7.38 0.13
C TYR A 126 3.11 -6.87 0.98
N ARG A 127 2.37 -7.82 1.58
CA ARG A 127 1.13 -7.58 2.34
C ARG A 127 0.90 -8.75 3.31
N PHE A 128 -0.12 -8.67 4.17
CA PHE A 128 -0.64 -9.85 4.86
C PHE A 128 -1.42 -10.77 3.91
N THR A 129 -0.89 -12.00 3.73
CA THR A 129 -1.54 -13.23 3.23
C THR A 129 -2.43 -13.15 1.98
N ILE A 130 -1.85 -13.29 0.76
CA ILE A 130 -2.41 -14.04 -0.40
C ILE A 130 -1.26 -14.50 -1.33
N GLU A 131 -1.20 -15.79 -1.70
CA GLU A 131 -0.32 -16.28 -2.76
C GLU A 131 -1.01 -16.21 -4.13
N TYR A 132 -0.34 -15.66 -5.14
CA TYR A 132 -0.78 -15.75 -6.54
C TYR A 132 0.28 -16.50 -7.35
N THR A 133 -0.16 -17.42 -8.21
CA THR A 133 0.70 -18.10 -9.18
C THR A 133 1.00 -17.19 -10.37
N ASN A 134 2.16 -17.37 -11.02
CA ASN A 134 2.69 -16.66 -12.23
C ASN A 134 3.65 -15.50 -11.94
N ASN A 135 4.96 -15.79 -11.83
CA ASN A 135 6.08 -14.83 -11.75
C ASN A 135 5.87 -13.66 -10.76
N MET A 136 5.05 -13.90 -9.75
CA MET A 136 4.67 -12.97 -8.71
C MET A 136 5.20 -13.51 -7.40
N THR A 137 6.00 -12.71 -6.72
CA THR A 137 6.55 -13.03 -5.41
C THR A 137 5.69 -12.35 -4.35
N PHE A 138 5.23 -13.13 -3.38
CA PHE A 138 4.51 -12.60 -2.23
C PHE A 138 5.39 -12.63 -0.99
N ALA A 139 5.36 -11.56 -0.18
CA ALA A 139 6.11 -11.50 1.07
C ALA A 139 5.30 -10.85 2.19
N THR A 140 5.42 -11.37 3.40
CA THR A 140 4.87 -10.75 4.60
C THR A 140 6.01 -10.22 5.46
N VAL A 141 6.00 -8.92 5.79
CA VAL A 141 6.92 -8.35 6.78
C VAL A 141 6.28 -8.43 8.16
N LYS A 142 6.73 -9.38 8.98
CA LYS A 142 6.12 -9.65 10.29
C LYS A 142 6.23 -8.45 11.24
N GLY A 143 5.11 -8.05 11.80
CA GLY A 143 5.01 -6.91 12.72
C GLY A 143 5.07 -5.55 12.05
N ALA A 144 4.86 -5.49 10.72
CA ALA A 144 4.73 -4.24 9.98
C ALA A 144 3.24 -3.84 9.80
N GLY A 145 2.95 -2.54 9.83
CA GLY A 145 1.63 -1.97 9.53
C GLY A 145 1.42 -1.64 8.05
N HIS A 146 0.44 -0.78 7.74
CA HIS A 146 0.10 -0.38 6.36
C HIS A 146 1.29 0.24 5.63
N THR A 147 1.98 1.18 6.27
CA THR A 147 3.26 1.76 5.85
C THR A 147 4.42 0.89 6.34
N ALA A 148 4.55 -0.34 5.83
CA ALA A 148 5.48 -1.32 6.38
C ALA A 148 6.94 -0.84 6.68
N PRO A 149 7.57 -0.02 5.82
CA PRO A 149 8.90 0.54 6.11
C PRO A 149 8.99 1.44 7.34
N GLU A 150 7.88 2.04 7.79
CA GLU A 150 7.81 2.86 9.00
C GLU A 150 8.01 2.02 10.26
N TYR A 151 7.46 0.79 10.27
CA TYR A 151 7.47 -0.11 11.43
C TYR A 151 8.65 -1.09 11.43
N ARG A 152 9.10 -1.48 10.23
CA ARG A 152 10.12 -2.53 10.00
C ARG A 152 11.11 -2.10 8.91
N PRO A 153 11.86 -0.99 9.11
CA PRO A 153 12.71 -0.41 8.07
C PRO A 153 13.84 -1.33 7.62
N LYS A 154 14.46 -2.06 8.55
CA LYS A 154 15.60 -2.96 8.25
C LYS A 154 15.14 -4.16 7.42
N GLU A 155 14.02 -4.76 7.80
CA GLU A 155 13.43 -5.91 7.13
C GLU A 155 12.91 -5.52 5.74
N CYS A 156 12.23 -4.36 5.63
CA CYS A 156 11.78 -3.84 4.34
C CYS A 156 12.96 -3.53 3.41
N PHE A 157 14.04 -2.94 3.93
CA PHE A 157 15.25 -2.68 3.16
C PHE A 157 15.89 -3.98 2.66
N ALA A 158 16.07 -4.97 3.53
CA ALA A 158 16.64 -6.26 3.15
C ALA A 158 15.80 -6.99 2.09
N MET A 159 14.47 -6.98 2.23
CA MET A 159 13.53 -7.54 1.26
C MET A 159 13.64 -6.81 -0.10
N ALA A 160 13.63 -5.48 -0.10
CA ALA A 160 13.74 -4.69 -1.33
C ALA A 160 15.09 -4.90 -2.03
N GLN A 161 16.18 -4.94 -1.26
CA GLN A 161 17.53 -5.19 -1.78
C GLN A 161 17.62 -6.57 -2.44
N ARG A 162 17.20 -7.63 -1.75
CA ARG A 162 17.16 -9.00 -2.31
C ARG A 162 16.33 -9.04 -3.59
N TRP A 163 15.17 -8.40 -3.60
CA TRP A 163 14.34 -8.33 -4.80
C TRP A 163 15.06 -7.65 -5.97
N LEU A 164 15.70 -6.50 -5.74
CA LEU A 164 16.42 -5.73 -6.75
C LEU A 164 17.62 -6.51 -7.32
N ASP A 165 18.31 -7.26 -6.46
CA ASP A 165 19.48 -8.06 -6.83
C ASP A 165 19.12 -9.39 -7.52
N ASN A 166 17.82 -9.72 -7.62
CA ASN A 166 17.30 -11.03 -8.06
C ASN A 166 17.69 -12.19 -7.13
N GLU A 167 17.92 -11.89 -5.85
CA GLU A 167 18.17 -12.89 -4.81
C GLU A 167 16.85 -13.42 -4.22
N PRO A 168 16.85 -14.65 -3.65
CA PRO A 168 15.73 -15.15 -2.87
C PRO A 168 15.40 -14.23 -1.69
N LEU A 169 14.09 -14.09 -1.38
CA LEU A 169 13.61 -13.26 -0.26
C LEU A 169 13.84 -13.90 1.11
#